data_AF-A0A432W0Z1-F1
#
_entry.id   AF-A0A432W0Z1-F1
#
_cell.length_a   1.000
_cell.length_b   1.000
_cell.length_c   1.000
_cell.angle_alpha   90.00
_cell.angle_beta   90.00
_cell.angle_gamma   90.00
#
_symmetry.space_group_name_H-M   'P 1'
#
loop_
_entity.id
_entity.type
_entity.pdbx_description
1 polymer ?
#
loop_
_entity_poly.entity_id
_entity_poly.type
_entity_poly.pdbx_seq_one_letter_code
_entity_poly.pdbx_strand_id
1 'polypeptide(L)'
;MREREVVAWQEARVKGFGKFVLIHGVLSWGLPMLLIIGYFNNVLGPNASASSVLIHCIIWFVAGALFGIVLWFVNERRYKKHLAATTATKSADKS
;
A
#
# COMPACT_ATOMS: atom_id res chain seq x y z
N MET A 1 -6.02 -0.37 -16.21
CA MET A 1 -6.65 0.49 -15.18
C MET A 1 -7.85 1.13 -15.83
N ARG A 2 -8.90 1.46 -15.10
CA ARG A 2 -9.94 2.38 -15.63
C ARG A 2 -9.38 3.81 -15.59
N GLU A 3 -9.88 4.74 -16.40
CA GLU A 3 -9.38 6.13 -16.45
C GLU A 3 -9.34 6.79 -15.05
N ARG A 4 -10.37 6.57 -14.25
CA ARG A 4 -10.43 6.99 -12.83
C ARG A 4 -9.29 6.44 -11.97
N GLU A 5 -8.84 5.20 -12.20
CA GLU A 5 -7.72 4.59 -11.49
C GLU A 5 -6.38 5.17 -11.94
N VAL A 6 -6.27 5.58 -13.21
CA VAL A 6 -5.10 6.26 -13.78
C VAL A 6 -4.92 7.64 -13.13
N VAL A 7 -6.01 8.42 -13.03
CA VAL A 7 -6.01 9.74 -12.38
C VAL A 7 -5.68 9.62 -10.89
N ALA A 8 -6.37 8.71 -10.18
CA ALA A 8 -6.09 8.47 -8.76
C ALA A 8 -4.65 8.01 -8.52
N TRP A 9 -4.09 7.17 -9.40
CA TRP A 9 -2.69 6.77 -9.33
C TRP A 9 -1.73 7.94 -9.58
N GLN A 10 -2.03 8.83 -10.53
CA GLN A 10 -1.21 10.03 -10.76
C GLN A 10 -1.21 10.97 -9.55
N GLU A 11 -2.36 11.21 -8.92
CA GLU A 11 -2.44 12.01 -7.70
C GLU A 11 -1.64 11.40 -6.55
N ALA A 12 -1.75 10.07 -6.38
CA ALA A 12 -0.95 9.32 -5.41
C ALA A 12 0.55 9.40 -5.72
N ARG A 13 0.92 9.37 -7.00
CA ARG A 13 2.31 9.48 -7.46
C ARG A 13 2.92 10.84 -7.14
N VAL A 14 2.16 11.92 -7.34
CA VAL A 14 2.58 13.31 -7.03
C VAL A 14 2.77 13.54 -5.53
N LYS A 15 1.94 12.91 -4.69
CA LYS A 15 2.06 12.98 -3.21
C LYS A 15 3.33 12.31 -2.66
N GLY A 16 4.02 11.52 -3.47
CA GLY A 16 5.31 10.94 -3.17
C GLY A 16 5.26 9.54 -2.54
N PHE A 17 6.30 8.76 -2.83
CA PHE A 17 6.43 7.36 -2.45
C PHE A 17 6.29 7.13 -0.94
N GLY A 18 7.04 7.88 -0.12
CA GLY A 18 7.02 7.70 1.34
C GLY A 18 5.63 7.93 1.94
N LYS A 19 4.92 8.96 1.48
CA LYS A 19 3.57 9.28 1.97
C LYS A 19 2.54 8.24 1.52
N PHE A 20 2.68 7.69 0.33
CA PHE A 20 1.83 6.58 -0.13
C PHE A 20 2.02 5.32 0.71
N VAL A 21 3.27 4.91 0.94
CA VAL A 21 3.59 3.74 1.74
C VAL A 21 3.08 3.90 3.18
N LEU A 22 3.27 5.09 3.77
CA LEU A 22 2.84 5.36 5.13
C LEU A 22 1.31 5.41 5.26
N ILE A 23 0.61 6.07 4.34
CA ILE A 23 -0.86 6.22 4.39
C ILE A 23 -1.56 4.93 3.97
N HIS A 24 -1.27 4.44 2.76
CA HIS A 24 -2.00 3.32 2.16
C HIS A 24 -1.47 1.94 2.57
N GLY A 25 -0.18 1.84 2.95
CA GLY A 25 0.38 0.61 3.50
C GLY A 25 0.21 0.55 5.01
N VAL A 26 0.90 1.42 5.73
CA VAL A 26 0.99 1.34 7.19
C VAL A 26 -0.29 1.81 7.89
N LEU A 27 -0.84 2.98 7.57
CA LEU A 27 -2.02 3.52 8.25
C LEU A 27 -3.32 2.80 7.85
N SER A 28 -3.51 2.50 6.57
CA SER A 28 -4.74 1.85 6.10
C SER A 28 -4.77 0.34 6.34
N TRP A 29 -3.61 -0.33 6.43
CA TRP A 29 -3.56 -1.78 6.56
C TRP A 29 -2.83 -2.25 7.82
N GLY A 30 -1.67 -1.67 8.14
CA GLY A 30 -0.90 -2.04 9.33
C GLY A 30 -1.59 -1.68 10.64
N LEU A 31 -2.13 -0.45 10.74
CA LEU A 31 -2.73 0.08 11.97
C LEU A 31 -4.00 -0.67 12.41
N PRO A 32 -4.99 -0.93 11.52
CA PRO A 32 -6.19 -1.69 11.91
C PRO A 32 -5.86 -3.13 12.27
N MET A 33 -4.95 -3.76 11.53
CA MET A 33 -4.57 -5.15 11.77
C MET A 33 -3.83 -5.33 13.09
N LEU A 34 -2.97 -4.37 13.45
CA LEU A 34 -2.30 -4.29 14.75
C LEU A 34 -3.31 -4.16 15.89
N LEU A 35 -4.32 -3.30 15.74
CA LEU A 35 -5.37 -3.12 16.74
C LEU A 35 -6.23 -4.38 16.90
N ILE A 36 -6.65 -4.99 15.79
CA ILE A 36 -7.48 -6.21 15.81
C ILE A 36 -6.72 -7.37 16.44
N ILE A 37 -5.49 -7.64 15.99
CA ILE A 37 -4.70 -8.75 16.50
C ILE A 37 -4.25 -8.49 17.95
N GLY A 38 -3.89 -7.25 18.27
CA GLY A 38 -3.54 -6.86 19.65
C GLY A 38 -4.70 -7.08 20.62
N TYR A 39 -5.93 -6.78 20.18
CA TYR A 39 -7.15 -7.03 20.95
C TYR A 39 -7.46 -8.53 21.05
N PHE A 40 -7.44 -9.27 19.95
CA PHE A 40 -7.79 -10.71 19.93
C PHE A 40 -6.77 -11.61 20.63
N ASN A 41 -5.47 -11.35 20.45
CA ASN A 41 -4.41 -12.15 21.09
C ASN A 41 -4.16 -11.74 22.55
N ASN A 42 -4.96 -10.84 23.12
CA ASN A 42 -4.80 -10.37 24.50
C ASN A 42 -3.38 -9.85 24.80
N VAL A 43 -2.67 -9.39 23.76
CA VAL A 43 -1.30 -8.85 23.86
C VAL A 43 -1.34 -7.47 24.52
N LEU A 44 -2.52 -6.84 24.60
CA LEU A 44 -2.77 -5.64 25.42
C LEU A 44 -3.37 -5.98 26.79
N GLY A 45 -3.49 -7.27 27.12
CA GLY A 45 -4.01 -7.75 28.39
C GLY A 45 -2.99 -7.65 29.52
N PRO A 46 -3.43 -7.74 30.79
CA PRO A 46 -2.59 -7.52 31.98
C PRO A 46 -1.41 -8.49 32.13
N ASN A 47 -1.42 -9.62 31.41
CA ASN A 47 -0.37 -10.64 31.44
C ASN A 47 0.59 -10.58 30.25
N ALA A 48 0.42 -9.60 29.35
CA ALA A 48 1.22 -9.51 28.15
C ALA A 48 2.56 -8.83 28.43
N SER A 49 3.64 -9.49 28.01
CA SER A 49 4.97 -8.89 28.06
C SER A 49 5.04 -7.71 27.08
N ALA A 50 5.37 -6.52 27.59
CA ALA A 50 5.53 -5.31 26.77
C ALA A 50 6.50 -5.52 25.60
N SER A 51 7.51 -6.37 25.78
CA SER A 51 8.46 -6.76 24.73
C SER A 51 7.79 -7.49 23.57
N SER A 52 6.83 -8.37 23.85
CA SER A 52 6.10 -9.12 22.81
C SER A 52 5.20 -8.19 22.00
N VAL A 53 4.53 -7.25 22.65
CA VAL A 53 3.72 -6.20 22.00
C VAL A 53 4.58 -5.37 21.06
N LEU A 54 5.74 -4.91 21.54
CA LEU A 54 6.62 -4.04 20.78
C LEU A 54 7.15 -4.76 19.52
N ILE A 55 7.58 -6.01 19.66
CA ILE A 55 8.01 -6.83 18.52
C ILE A 55 6.87 -7.01 17.52
N HIS A 56 5.66 -7.32 17.99
CA HIS A 56 4.49 -7.45 17.12
C HIS A 56 4.20 -6.16 16.36
N CYS A 57 4.23 -5.01 17.05
CA CYS A 57 4.02 -3.71 16.43
C CYS A 57 5.06 -3.42 15.36
N ILE A 58 6.35 -3.69 15.64
CA ILE A 58 7.45 -3.47 14.68
C ILE A 58 7.27 -4.38 13.46
N ILE A 59 6.98 -5.67 13.65
CA ILE A 59 6.79 -6.61 12.54
C ILE A 59 5.63 -6.16 11.65
N TRP A 60 4.48 -5.79 12.22
CA TRP A 60 3.32 -5.34 11.47
C TRP A 60 3.54 -3.99 10.78
N PHE A 61 4.28 -3.08 11.42
CA PHE A 61 4.65 -1.80 10.83
C PHE A 61 5.58 -2.00 9.62
N VAL A 62 6.60 -2.85 9.77
CA VAL A 62 7.54 -3.19 8.68
C VAL A 62 6.82 -3.95 7.57
N ALA A 63 5.94 -4.90 7.90
CA ALA A 63 5.14 -5.64 6.92
C ALA A 63 4.18 -4.71 6.15
N GLY A 64 3.50 -3.79 6.84
CA GLY A 64 2.65 -2.77 6.22
C GLY A 64 3.43 -1.81 5.32
N ALA A 65 4.65 -1.44 5.72
CA ALA A 65 5.54 -0.63 4.89
C ALA A 65 5.98 -1.40 3.64
N LEU A 66 6.49 -2.63 3.78
CA LEU A 66 6.84 -3.50 2.66
C LEU A 66 5.66 -3.71 1.70
N PHE A 67 4.47 -3.93 2.23
CA PHE A 67 3.25 -4.08 1.44
C PHE A 67 2.93 -2.81 0.64
N GLY A 68 3.02 -1.63 1.28
CA GLY A 68 2.85 -0.35 0.59
C GLY A 68 3.88 -0.13 -0.53
N ILE A 69 5.14 -0.54 -0.31
CA ILE A 69 6.21 -0.46 -1.32
C ILE A 69 5.89 -1.37 -2.51
N VAL A 70 5.55 -2.64 -2.24
CA VAL A 70 5.20 -3.60 -3.28
C VAL A 70 3.99 -3.10 -4.09
N LEU A 71 2.96 -2.61 -3.40
CA LEU A 71 1.77 -2.06 -4.04
C LEU A 71 2.11 -0.88 -4.96
N TRP A 72 3.05 -0.03 -4.55
CA TRP A 72 3.53 1.07 -5.39
C TRP A 72 4.18 0.58 -6.67
N PHE A 73 5.12 -0.37 -6.57
CA PHE A 73 5.79 -0.93 -7.74
C PHE A 73 4.82 -1.66 -8.68
N VAL A 74 3.85 -2.37 -8.12
CA VAL A 74 2.80 -3.06 -8.89
C VAL A 74 1.94 -2.04 -9.64
N ASN A 75 1.50 -0.97 -8.99
CA ASN A 75 0.71 0.07 -9.65
C ASN A 75 1.51 0.85 -10.71
N GLU A 76 2.78 1.19 -10.43
CA GLU A 76 3.66 1.83 -11.42
C GLU A 76 3.82 0.95 -12.68
N ARG A 77 4.00 -0.37 -12.49
CA ARG A 77 4.05 -1.34 -13.61
C ARG A 77 2.73 -1.41 -14.38
N ARG A 78 1.59 -1.48 -13.68
CA ARG A 78 0.26 -1.51 -14.31
C ARG A 78 -0.02 -0.24 -15.08
N TYR A 79 0.39 0.91 -14.56
CA TYR A 79 0.25 2.22 -15.18
C TYR A 79 1.06 2.31 -16.48
N LYS A 80 2.34 1.92 -16.44
CA LYS A 80 3.21 1.86 -17.63
C LYS A 80 2.66 0.94 -18.72
N LYS A 81 2.17 -0.25 -18.35
CA LYS A 81 1.50 -1.15 -19.31
C LYS A 81 0.27 -0.52 -19.94
N HIS A 82 -0.51 0.24 -19.17
CA HIS A 82 -1.72 0.88 -19.67
C HIS A 82 -1.40 2.00 -20.67
N LEU A 83 -0.41 2.84 -20.37
CA LEU A 83 0.04 3.89 -21.30
C LEU A 83 0.58 3.31 -22.61
N ALA A 84 1.35 2.23 -22.54
CA ALA A 84 1.88 1.56 -23.74
C ALA A 84 0.74 1.03 -24.63
N ALA A 85 -0.28 0.41 -24.03
CA ALA A 85 -1.45 -0.09 -24.76
C ALA A 85 -2.26 1.05 -25.40
N THR A 86 -2.53 2.13 -24.67
CA THR A 86 -3.27 3.30 -25.21
C THR A 86 -2.51 3.98 -26.35
N THR A 87 -1.19 4.03 -26.29
CA THR A 87 -0.35 4.62 -27.35
C THR A 87 -0.40 3.80 -28.63
N ALA A 88 -0.36 2.46 -28.50
CA ALA A 88 -0.45 1.55 -29.64
C ALA A 88 -1.80 1.61 -30.35
N THR A 89 -2.91 1.67 -29.61
CA THR A 89 -4.25 1.80 -30.20
C THR A 89 -4.41 3.13 -30.94
N LYS A 90 -3.87 4.23 -30.39
CA LYS A 90 -3.96 5.57 -31.00
C LYS A 90 -3.11 5.74 -32.25
N SER A 91 -2.08 4.90 -32.46
CA SER A 91 -1.32 4.90 -33.72
C SER A 91 -1.95 4.02 -34.81
N ALA A 92 -2.65 2.95 -34.41
CA ALA A 92 -3.38 2.08 -35.34
C ALA A 92 -4.61 2.76 -35.95
N ASP A 93 -5.28 3.65 -35.20
CA ASP A 93 -6.45 4.42 -35.67
C ASP A 93 -6.08 5.59 -36.60
N LYS A 94 -4.79 5.91 -36.74
CA LYS A 94 -4.27 6.97 -37.62
C LYS A 94 -3.70 6.46 -38.95
N SER A 95 -3.79 5.15 -39.24
CA SER A 95 -3.27 4.53 -40.48
C SER A 95 -4.40 4.11 -41.41
#